data_AF-A0A8T3KLW0-F1
#
_entry.id   AF-A0A8T3KLW0-F1
#
_cell.length_a   1.000
_cell.length_b   1.000
_cell.length_c   1.000
_cell.angle_alpha   90.00
_cell.angle_beta   90.00
_cell.angle_gamma   90.00
#
_symmetry.space_group_name_H-M   'P 1'
#
loop_
_entity.id
_entity.type
_entity.pdbx_description
1 polymer ?
#
loop_
_entity_poly.entity_id
_entity_poly.type
_entity_poly.pdbx_seq_one_letter_code
_entity_poly.pdbx_strand_id
1 'polypeptide(L)'
;MTKDMSASIRAKLLNLSRHQGRAFDEIMTAKLSITFEQVLDRIKVFLYPIYSAILEETEFFGEWSKKEKNWRKEGKLNDICKKHTK
;
A
#
# COMPACT_ATOMS: atom_id res chain seq x y z
N MET A 1 8.70 -23.05 -4.14
CA MET A 1 7.76 -23.19 -3.01
C MET A 1 7.19 -21.82 -2.65
N THR A 2 6.16 -21.35 -3.35
CA THR A 2 5.40 -20.17 -2.94
C THR A 2 4.53 -20.59 -1.75
N LYS A 3 4.92 -20.20 -0.54
CA LYS A 3 4.05 -20.37 0.64
C LYS A 3 2.74 -19.68 0.31
N ASP A 4 1.67 -20.46 0.26
CA ASP A 4 0.36 -20.02 -0.20
C ASP A 4 -0.24 -19.04 0.83
N MET A 5 0.15 -17.76 0.71
CA MET A 5 -0.33 -16.69 1.58
C MET A 5 -1.86 -16.60 1.53
N SER A 6 -2.47 -17.01 0.42
CA SER A 6 -3.93 -17.04 0.28
C SER A 6 -4.58 -18.05 1.25
N ALA A 7 -3.97 -19.22 1.43
CA ALA A 7 -4.43 -20.23 2.38
C ALA A 7 -4.30 -19.76 3.84
N SER A 8 -3.20 -19.06 4.17
CA SER A 8 -2.98 -18.50 5.51
C SER A 8 -3.99 -17.41 5.87
N ILE A 9 -4.30 -16.52 4.92
CA ILE A 9 -5.32 -15.48 5.10
C ILE A 9 -6.71 -16.12 5.30
N ARG A 10 -7.07 -17.12 4.48
CA ARG A 10 -8.34 -17.85 4.62
C ARG A 10 -8.47 -18.53 5.98
N ALA A 11 -7.43 -19.24 6.43
CA ALA A 11 -7.42 -19.91 7.73
C ALA A 11 -7.60 -18.93 8.89
N LYS A 12 -6.94 -17.77 8.81
CA LYS A 12 -7.06 -16.71 9.82
C LYS A 12 -8.46 -16.11 9.88
N LEU A 13 -9.08 -15.88 8.73
CA LEU A 13 -10.45 -15.35 8.64
C LEU A 13 -11.49 -16.36 9.12
N LEU A 14 -11.29 -17.65 8.84
CA LEU A 14 -12.16 -18.73 9.31
C LEU A 14 -12.15 -18.83 10.83
N ASN A 15 -10.96 -18.70 11.45
CA ASN A 15 -10.84 -18.69 12.90
C ASN A 15 -11.50 -17.45 13.53
N LEU A 16 -11.40 -16.28 12.88
CA LEU A 16 -12.09 -15.07 13.33
C LEU A 16 -13.62 -15.22 13.25
N SER A 17 -14.13 -15.86 12.21
CA SER A 17 -15.57 -16.13 12.03
C SER A 17 -16.11 -17.01 13.15
N ARG A 18 -15.40 -18.11 13.44
CA ARG A 18 -15.72 -19.01 14.55
C ARG A 18 -15.68 -18.31 15.91
N HIS A 19 -14.68 -17.46 16.13
CA HIS A 19 -14.51 -16.77 17.42
C HIS A 19 -15.56 -15.67 17.65
N GLN A 20 -16.00 -15.00 16.59
CA GLN A 20 -16.96 -13.90 16.68
C GLN A 20 -18.42 -14.32 16.53
N GLY A 21 -18.70 -15.61 16.24
CA GLY A 21 -20.05 -16.10 15.96
C GLY A 21 -20.69 -15.46 14.73
N ARG A 22 -19.88 -14.94 13.80
CA ARG A 22 -20.32 -14.27 12.57
C ARG A 22 -20.08 -15.18 11.37
N ALA A 23 -20.91 -15.07 10.35
CA ALA A 23 -20.70 -15.82 9.12
C ALA A 23 -19.35 -15.44 8.50
N PHE A 24 -18.66 -16.43 7.93
CA PHE A 24 -17.37 -16.22 7.29
C PHE A 24 -17.45 -15.13 6.21
N ASP A 25 -18.55 -15.12 5.44
CA ASP A 25 -18.80 -14.17 4.37
C ASP A 25 -18.96 -12.73 4.89
N GLU A 26 -19.51 -12.54 6.09
CA GLU A 26 -19.61 -11.22 6.73
C GLU A 26 -18.23 -10.69 7.11
N ILE A 27 -17.36 -11.55 7.66
CA ILE A 27 -15.99 -11.17 8.02
C ILE A 27 -15.15 -10.95 6.77
N MET A 28 -15.32 -11.79 5.76
CA MET A 28 -14.63 -11.66 4.48
C MET A 28 -15.00 -10.33 3.81
N THR A 29 -16.28 -10.00 3.77
CA THR A 29 -16.76 -8.72 3.24
C THR A 29 -16.26 -7.56 4.10
N ALA A 30 -16.40 -7.61 5.43
CA ALA A 30 -15.98 -6.51 6.29
C ALA A 30 -14.46 -6.27 6.34
N LYS A 31 -13.64 -7.31 6.17
CA LYS A 31 -12.17 -7.22 6.28
C LYS A 31 -11.47 -7.05 4.94
N LEU A 32 -12.08 -7.51 3.85
CA LEU A 32 -11.45 -7.57 2.52
C LEU A 32 -12.27 -6.91 1.41
N SER A 33 -13.44 -6.31 1.70
CA SER A 33 -14.08 -5.42 0.74
C SER A 33 -13.25 -4.14 0.61
N ILE A 34 -12.38 -4.15 -0.39
CA ILE A 34 -12.00 -2.91 -1.06
C ILE A 34 -13.01 -2.72 -2.20
N THR A 35 -13.63 -1.55 -2.27
CA THR A 35 -14.51 -1.26 -3.41
C THR A 35 -13.66 -0.95 -4.64
N PHE A 36 -14.24 -1.07 -5.83
CA PHE A 36 -13.54 -0.72 -7.07
C PHE A 36 -13.11 0.76 -7.07
N GLU A 37 -13.95 1.65 -6.54
CA GLU A 37 -13.67 3.07 -6.38
C GLU A 37 -12.44 3.30 -5.51
N GLN A 38 -12.33 2.57 -4.38
CA GLN A 38 -11.16 2.64 -3.51
C GLN A 38 -9.88 2.14 -4.18
N VAL A 39 -9.99 1.19 -5.12
CA VAL A 39 -8.84 0.77 -5.96
C VAL A 39 -8.46 1.89 -6.91
N LEU A 40 -9.43 2.50 -7.61
CA LEU A 40 -9.19 3.60 -8.53
C LEU A 40 -8.56 4.80 -7.83
N ASP A 41 -9.00 5.15 -6.63
CA ASP A 41 -8.43 6.25 -5.85
C ASP A 41 -6.98 5.98 -5.47
N ARG A 42 -6.63 4.74 -5.13
CA ARG A 42 -5.23 4.36 -4.87
C ARG A 42 -4.36 4.43 -6.11
N ILE A 43 -4.90 4.02 -7.27
CA ILE A 43 -4.20 4.13 -8.56
C ILE A 43 -3.98 5.62 -8.89
N LYS A 44 -4.98 6.47 -8.69
CA LYS A 44 -4.86 7.91 -8.89
C LYS A 44 -3.77 8.51 -7.99
N VAL A 45 -3.78 8.23 -6.69
CA VAL A 45 -2.76 8.73 -5.75
C VAL A 45 -1.36 8.29 -6.17
N PHE A 46 -1.22 7.06 -6.68
CA PHE A 46 0.06 6.55 -7.16
C PHE A 46 0.51 7.22 -8.46
N LEU A 47 -0.36 7.34 -9.46
CA LEU A 47 0.02 7.82 -10.79
C LEU A 47 0.01 9.34 -10.93
N TYR A 48 -0.79 10.05 -10.13
CA TYR A 48 -1.00 11.50 -10.29
C TYR A 48 0.29 12.33 -10.26
N PRO A 49 1.26 12.07 -9.36
CA PRO A 49 2.50 12.85 -9.33
C PRO A 49 3.36 12.63 -10.59
N ILE A 50 3.40 11.41 -11.12
CA ILE A 50 4.11 11.08 -12.37
C ILE A 50 3.43 11.79 -13.54
N TYR A 51 2.10 11.67 -13.63
CA TYR A 51 1.30 12.33 -14.66
C TYR A 51 1.47 13.85 -14.65
N SER A 52 1.46 14.47 -13.46
CA SER A 52 1.63 15.91 -13.31
C SER A 52 3.03 16.35 -13.76
N ALA A 53 4.08 15.60 -13.41
CA ALA A 53 5.43 15.91 -13.84
C ALA A 53 5.60 15.83 -15.36
N ILE A 54 4.96 14.85 -16.02
CA ILE A 54 4.93 14.75 -17.49
C ILE A 54 4.24 15.97 -18.11
N LEU A 55 3.09 16.39 -17.56
CA LEU A 55 2.37 17.56 -18.06
C LEU A 55 3.15 18.87 -17.89
N GLU A 56 3.88 19.00 -16.79
CA GLU A 56 4.68 20.17 -16.47
C GLU A 56 6.08 20.14 -17.12
N GLU A 57 6.39 19.08 -17.89
CA GLU A 57 7.72 18.84 -18.47
C GLU A 57 8.85 18.91 -17.43
N THR A 58 8.59 18.42 -16.21
CA THR A 58 9.56 18.37 -15.11
C THR A 58 10.04 16.95 -14.82
N GLU A 59 11.27 16.83 -14.32
CA GLU A 59 11.79 15.54 -13.87
C GLU A 59 11.13 15.11 -12.55
N PHE A 60 10.76 13.83 -12.46
CA PHE A 60 10.17 13.23 -11.28
C PHE A 60 11.11 12.19 -10.65
N PHE A 61 11.71 12.53 -9.50
CA PHE A 61 12.60 11.65 -8.73
C PHE A 61 11.95 11.12 -7.43
N GLY A 62 10.63 10.91 -7.44
CA GLY A 62 9.93 10.42 -6.27
C GLY A 62 10.27 8.95 -5.95
N GLU A 63 10.32 8.61 -4.65
CA GLU A 63 10.40 7.21 -4.20
C GLU A 63 9.07 6.81 -3.53
N TRP A 64 8.47 5.69 -3.96
CA TRP A 64 7.22 5.21 -3.38
C TRP A 64 7.44 4.49 -2.06
N SER A 65 6.93 5.06 -0.97
CA SER A 65 6.92 4.42 0.35
C SER A 65 5.77 3.42 0.44
N LYS A 66 6.07 2.11 0.35
CA LYS A 66 5.05 1.05 0.55
C LYS A 66 4.39 1.13 1.93
N LYS A 67 5.13 1.56 2.96
CA LYS A 67 4.66 1.66 4.34
C LYS A 67 3.67 2.81 4.51
N GLU A 68 3.98 3.98 3.97
CA GLU A 68 3.18 5.20 4.12
C GLU A 68 2.18 5.39 2.97
N LYS A 69 2.30 4.61 1.91
CA LYS A 69 1.46 4.66 0.69
C LYS A 69 1.45 6.05 0.05
N ASN A 70 2.62 6.66 -0.04
CA ASN A 70 2.81 7.97 -0.67
C ASN A 70 4.19 8.06 -1.33
N TRP A 71 4.36 9.09 -2.15
CA TRP A 71 5.66 9.45 -2.71
C TRP A 71 6.46 10.28 -1.71
N ARG A 72 7.72 9.91 -1.50
CA ARG A 72 8.70 10.71 -0.78
C ARG A 72 9.44 11.58 -1.79
N LYS A 73 9.52 12.88 -1.52
CA LYS A 73 10.38 13.79 -2.30
C LYS A 73 11.83 13.58 -1.85
N GLU A 74 12.75 13.56 -2.80
CA GLU A 74 14.17 13.73 -2.47
C GLU A 74 14.34 15.07 -1.76
N GLY A 75 14.97 15.01 -0.58
CA GLY A 75 15.03 16.13 0.36
C GLY A 75 15.23 15.69 1.81
N LYS A 76 14.99 14.40 2.13
CA LYS A 76 15.29 13.82 3.45
C LYS A 76 16.33 12.69 3.44
N LEU A 77 16.94 12.35 2.30
CA LEU A 77 18.09 11.43 2.27
C LEU A 77 19.42 12.10 2.62
N ASN A 78 19.53 13.42 2.47
CA ASN A 78 20.78 14.15 2.70
C ASN A 78 21.15 14.36 4.19
N ASP A 79 20.26 14.05 5.13
CA ASP A 79 20.53 14.20 6.58
C ASP A 79 21.06 12.93 7.26
N ILE A 80 21.03 11.78 6.58
CA ILE A 80 21.51 10.51 7.16
C ILE A 80 22.94 10.21 6.70
N CYS A 81 23.34 10.61 5.49
CA CYS A 81 24.67 10.33 4.96
C CYS A 81 25.78 11.31 5.38
N LYS A 82 25.48 12.44 6.06
CA LYS A 82 26.51 13.39 6.53
C LYS A 82 27.13 13.07 7.89
N LYS A 83 26.78 11.96 8.54
CA LYS A 83 27.30 11.62 9.90
C LYS A 83 28.52 10.69 9.93
N HIS A 84 29.05 10.25 8.79
CA HIS A 84 30.27 9.43 8.75
C HIS A 84 31.26 9.93 7.70
N THR A 85 31.72 11.18 7.85
CA THR A 85 33.03 11.59 7.31
C THR A 85 33.59 12.73 8.16
N LYS A 86 34.28 12.36 9.24
CA LYS A 86 35.37 13.12 9.82
C LYS A 86 36.32 12.16 10.50
#